data_AF-A0A2A4S6R9-F1
#
_entry.id   AF-A0A2A4S6R9-F1
#
_cell.length_a   1.000
_cell.length_b   1.000
_cell.length_c   1.000
_cell.angle_alpha   90.00
_cell.angle_beta   90.00
_cell.angle_gamma   90.00
#
_symmetry.space_group_name_H-M   'P 1'
#
loop_
_entity.id
_entity.type
_entity.pdbx_description
1 polymer ?
#
loop_
_entity_poly.entity_id
_entity_poly.type
_entity_poly.pdbx_seq_one_letter_code
_entity_poly.pdbx_strand_id
1 'polypeptide(L)'
;MKTLICPTCGCSLVRLGVIEKNIATRKYKNKKYSFCCDGCAVVFDSNPETLLNETENLVVCPSCLAEKPIDQTVTLSHNGETVYFCKCPYCMTVFKENADYYLKRLSGEVEYSGVFSDGHGCCS
;
A
#
# COMPACT_ATOMS: atom_id res chain seq x y z
N MET A 1 -9.13 5.73 5.70
CA MET A 1 -8.77 4.58 4.84
C MET A 1 -7.45 3.93 5.26
N LYS A 2 -7.43 2.59 5.39
CA LYS A 2 -6.21 1.81 5.69
C LYS A 2 -5.56 1.34 4.39
N THR A 3 -4.36 1.81 4.09
CA THR A 3 -3.57 1.39 2.93
C THR A 3 -2.88 0.06 3.18
N LEU A 4 -2.89 -0.83 2.19
CA LEU A 4 -2.16 -2.10 2.27
C LEU A 4 -0.68 -1.87 1.94
N ILE A 5 0.14 -1.77 2.98
CA ILE A 5 1.59 -1.57 2.89
C ILE A 5 2.28 -2.79 3.52
N CYS A 6 3.33 -3.29 2.86
CA CYS A 6 4.21 -4.32 3.43
C CYS A 6 4.98 -3.72 4.62
N PRO A 7 4.84 -4.25 5.85
CA PRO A 7 5.55 -3.71 7.01
C PRO A 7 7.07 -3.83 6.94
N THR A 8 7.58 -4.72 6.08
CA THR A 8 9.02 -4.96 5.96
C THR A 8 9.69 -4.01 4.98
N CYS A 9 9.11 -3.82 3.79
CA CYS A 9 9.74 -3.05 2.72
C CYS A 9 9.03 -1.72 2.41
N GLY A 10 7.89 -1.45 3.05
CA GLY A 10 7.12 -0.22 2.84
C GLY A 10 6.39 -0.15 1.49
N CYS A 11 6.48 -1.18 0.63
CA CYS A 11 5.78 -1.19 -0.66
C CYS A 11 4.26 -1.33 -0.50
N SER A 12 3.53 -0.61 -1.34
CA SER A 12 2.10 -0.78 -1.56
C SER A 12 1.84 -2.17 -2.12
N LEU A 13 1.06 -2.98 -1.41
CA LEU A 13 0.75 -4.35 -1.84
C LEU A 13 -0.05 -4.33 -3.15
N VAL A 14 -0.98 -3.38 -3.27
CA VAL A 14 -1.73 -3.16 -4.51
C VAL A 14 -0.80 -2.77 -5.66
N ARG A 15 0.20 -1.90 -5.44
CA ARG A 15 1.18 -1.55 -6.50
C ARG A 15 1.91 -2.78 -7.04
N LEU A 16 2.12 -3.78 -6.20
CA LEU A 16 2.77 -5.03 -6.56
C LEU A 16 1.79 -6.09 -7.09
N GLY A 17 0.50 -5.78 -7.21
CA GLY A 17 -0.53 -6.74 -7.62
C GLY A 17 -0.86 -7.78 -6.54
N VAL A 18 -0.42 -7.55 -5.30
CA VAL A 18 -0.66 -8.45 -4.16
C VAL A 18 -2.00 -8.10 -3.53
N ILE A 19 -3.00 -8.92 -3.82
CA ILE A 19 -4.35 -8.86 -3.24
C ILE A 19 -4.58 -10.00 -2.23
N GLU A 20 -5.66 -9.93 -1.45
CA GLU A 20 -5.91 -10.84 -0.33
C GLU A 20 -5.82 -12.34 -0.65
N LYS A 21 -6.11 -12.74 -1.89
CA LYS A 21 -6.09 -14.15 -2.32
C LYS A 21 -4.70 -14.80 -2.23
N ASN A 22 -3.62 -14.04 -2.43
CA ASN A 22 -2.25 -14.58 -2.59
C ASN A 22 -1.25 -13.93 -1.61
N ILE A 23 -1.73 -13.48 -0.45
CA ILE A 23 -0.96 -12.63 0.46
C ILE A 23 -0.30 -13.44 1.57
N ALA A 24 1.01 -13.31 1.72
CA ALA A 24 1.72 -13.85 2.88
C ALA A 24 1.30 -13.07 4.13
N THR A 25 1.03 -13.76 5.25
CA THR A 25 0.56 -13.09 6.48
C THR A 25 1.26 -13.61 7.74
N ARG A 26 1.36 -12.74 8.74
CA ARG A 26 1.87 -13.03 10.09
C ARG A 26 0.99 -12.39 11.15
N LYS A 27 0.94 -12.99 12.33
CA LYS A 27 0.29 -12.39 13.50
C LYS A 27 1.37 -11.86 14.44
N TYR A 28 1.23 -10.61 14.87
CA TYR A 28 2.11 -10.00 15.86
C TYR A 28 1.30 -9.06 16.76
N LYS A 29 1.45 -9.17 18.08
CA LYS A 29 0.67 -8.40 19.09
C LYS A 29 -0.85 -8.37 18.80
N ASN A 30 -1.43 -9.53 18.50
CA ASN A 30 -2.85 -9.71 18.13
C ASN A 30 -3.32 -8.96 16.87
N LYS A 31 -2.39 -8.45 16.05
CA LYS A 31 -2.70 -7.85 14.74
C LYS A 31 -2.18 -8.75 13.62
N LYS A 32 -2.97 -8.86 12.54
CA LYS A 32 -2.59 -9.55 11.30
C LYS A 32 -1.89 -8.55 10.38
N TYR A 33 -0.72 -8.94 9.89
CA TYR A 33 0.10 -8.20 8.95
C TYR A 33 0.21 -8.97 7.64
N SER A 34 0.30 -8.22 6.55
CA SER A 34 0.32 -8.73 5.17
C SER A 34 1.60 -8.31 4.48
N PHE A 35 2.19 -9.21 3.69
CA PHE A 35 3.51 -9.02 3.10
C PHE A 35 3.46 -9.21 1.59
N CYS A 36 4.32 -8.51 0.87
CA CYS A 36 4.41 -8.62 -0.59
C CYS A 36 5.01 -9.95 -1.06
N CYS A 37 5.78 -10.63 -0.20
CA CYS A 37 6.36 -11.94 -0.48
C CYS A 37 6.77 -12.63 0.83
N ASP A 38 7.07 -13.94 0.75
CA ASP A 38 7.50 -14.72 1.90
C ASP A 38 8.82 -14.23 2.51
N GLY A 39 9.76 -13.76 1.68
CA GLY A 39 11.03 -13.18 2.16
C GLY A 39 10.80 -11.99 3.09
N CYS A 40 9.85 -11.11 2.75
CA CYS A 40 9.48 -10.00 3.63
C CYS A 40 8.87 -10.49 4.95
N ALA A 41 8.05 -11.54 4.91
CA ALA A 41 7.46 -12.12 6.11
C ALA A 41 8.53 -12.75 7.03
N VAL A 42 9.53 -13.43 6.48
CA VAL A 42 10.65 -14.01 7.25
C VAL A 42 11.50 -12.92 7.91
N VAL A 43 11.82 -11.85 7.18
CA VAL A 43 12.56 -10.71 7.74
C VAL A 43 11.76 -10.04 8.86
N PHE A 44 10.44 -9.92 8.71
CA PHE A 44 9.56 -9.36 9.73
C PHE A 44 9.59 -10.13 11.04
N ASP A 45 9.61 -11.47 10.97
CA ASP A 45 9.63 -12.33 12.16
C ASP A 45 10.89 -12.09 13.04
N SER A 46 11.98 -11.58 12.45
CA SER A 46 13.22 -11.29 13.18
C SER A 46 13.20 -9.95 13.94
N ASN A 47 12.60 -8.90 13.37
CA ASN A 47 12.65 -7.54 13.93
C ASN A 47 11.34 -6.74 13.71
N PRO A 48 10.19 -7.19 14.23
CA PRO A 48 8.89 -6.63 13.89
C PRO A 48 8.71 -5.19 14.39
N GLU A 49 9.19 -4.84 15.59
CA GLU A 49 9.00 -3.48 16.14
C GLU A 49 9.70 -2.41 15.31
N THR A 50 10.97 -2.65 14.97
CA THR A 50 11.78 -1.72 14.14
C THR A 50 11.12 -1.49 12.79
N LEU A 51 10.73 -2.55 12.09
CA LEU A 51 10.11 -2.47 10.77
C LEU A 51 8.75 -1.78 10.80
N LEU A 52 7.95 -2.01 11.86
CA LEU A 52 6.70 -1.29 12.06
C LEU A 52 6.95 0.21 12.27
N ASN A 53 7.97 0.58 13.04
CA ASN A 53 8.33 1.98 13.25
C ASN A 53 8.85 2.64 11.96
N GLU A 54 9.60 1.93 11.13
CA GLU A 54 10.08 2.44 9.83
C GLU A 54 8.94 2.69 8.83
N THR A 55 7.87 1.90 8.90
CA THR A 55 6.77 1.92 7.92
C THR A 55 5.49 2.60 8.41
N GLU A 56 5.39 2.98 9.68
CA GLU A 56 4.14 3.50 10.28
C GLU A 56 3.62 4.78 9.62
N ASN A 57 4.52 5.63 9.13
CA ASN A 57 4.20 6.94 8.58
C ASN A 57 4.08 6.94 7.05
N LEU A 58 4.09 5.76 6.42
CA LEU A 58 3.91 5.62 4.99
C LEU A 58 2.42 5.62 4.63
N VAL A 59 2.09 6.37 3.60
CA VAL A 59 0.78 6.41 2.96
C VAL A 59 0.93 6.19 1.47
N VAL A 60 -0.13 5.71 0.83
CA VAL A 60 -0.16 5.39 -0.60
C VAL A 60 -1.05 6.39 -1.32
N CYS A 61 -0.50 7.06 -2.35
CA CYS A 61 -1.28 7.89 -3.26
C CYS A 61 -2.31 7.02 -4.01
N PRO A 62 -3.62 7.28 -3.92
CA PRO A 62 -4.63 6.41 -4.54
C PRO A 62 -4.54 6.38 -6.08
N SER A 63 -4.05 7.47 -6.69
CA SER A 63 -4.01 7.62 -8.14
C SER A 63 -2.84 6.88 -8.78
N CYS A 64 -1.63 7.00 -8.24
CA CYS A 64 -0.43 6.39 -8.82
C CYS A 64 0.19 5.26 -7.98
N LEU A 65 -0.40 4.95 -6.82
CA LEU A 65 0.07 3.95 -5.86
C LEU A 65 1.49 4.21 -5.31
N ALA A 66 2.00 5.43 -5.45
CA ALA A 66 3.28 5.83 -4.87
C ALA A 66 3.18 5.91 -3.34
N GLU A 67 4.16 5.32 -2.68
CA GLU A 67 4.35 5.35 -1.24
C GLU A 67 5.12 6.61 -0.84
N LYS A 68 4.60 7.35 0.15
CA LYS A 68 5.22 8.56 0.66
C LYS A 68 5.08 8.65 2.18
N PRO A 69 6.08 9.19 2.89
CA PRO A 69 5.89 9.69 4.25
C PRO A 69 4.76 10.74 4.29
N ILE A 70 3.95 10.74 5.34
CA ILE A 70 2.82 11.68 5.51
C ILE A 70 3.24 13.15 5.33
N ASP A 71 4.37 13.56 5.89
CA ASP A 71 4.94 14.91 5.78
C ASP A 71 5.35 15.32 4.35
N GLN A 72 5.46 14.33 3.46
CA GLN A 72 5.75 14.52 2.04
C GLN A 72 4.50 14.45 1.14
N THR A 73 3.30 14.53 1.72
CA THR A 73 2.04 14.47 0.97
C THR A 73 1.26 15.79 0.97
N VAL A 74 0.19 15.83 0.17
CA VAL A 74 -0.92 16.79 0.27
C VAL A 74 -2.21 16.02 0.50
N THR A 75 -3.20 16.65 1.15
CA THR A 75 -4.44 15.97 1.56
C THR A 75 -5.67 16.49 0.81
N LEU A 76 -6.66 15.62 0.68
CA LEU A 76 -8.02 15.94 0.25
C LEU A 76 -9.00 15.25 1.23
N SER A 77 -10.03 15.98 1.69
CA SER A 77 -11.15 15.36 2.39
C SER A 77 -12.13 14.77 1.38
N HIS A 78 -12.46 13.49 1.51
CA HIS A 78 -13.44 12.79 0.67
C HIS A 78 -14.28 11.86 1.55
N ASN A 79 -15.61 12.00 1.53
CA ASN A 79 -16.56 11.24 2.35
C ASN A 79 -16.22 11.21 3.86
N GLY A 80 -15.67 12.32 4.39
CA GLY A 80 -15.25 12.42 5.78
C GLY A 80 -13.91 11.76 6.10
N GLU A 81 -13.24 11.16 5.11
CA GLU A 81 -11.90 10.59 5.26
C GLU A 81 -10.83 11.51 4.68
N THR A 82 -9.65 11.53 5.32
CA THR A 82 -8.45 12.17 4.78
C THR A 82 -7.76 11.25 3.78
N VAL A 83 -7.59 11.73 2.54
CA VAL A 83 -6.89 11.03 1.46
C VAL A 83 -5.57 11.74 1.20
N TYR A 84 -4.47 10.97 1.15
CA TYR A 84 -3.11 11.49 0.98
C TYR A 84 -2.62 11.31 -0.46
N PHE A 85 -1.96 12.32 -1.02
CA PHE A 85 -1.45 12.34 -2.40
C PHE A 85 0.03 12.69 -2.46
N CYS A 86 0.73 12.14 -3.46
CA CYS A 86 2.19 12.27 -3.66
C CYS A 86 2.68 13.65 -4.15
N LYS A 87 1.88 14.72 -4.02
CA LYS A 87 2.13 16.08 -4.54
C LYS A 87 2.10 16.25 -6.07
N CYS A 88 1.86 15.19 -6.83
CA CYS A 88 1.62 15.29 -8.27
C CYS A 88 0.25 15.94 -8.54
N PRO A 89 0.17 17.10 -9.25
CA PRO A 89 -1.10 17.76 -9.51
C PRO A 89 -2.08 16.88 -10.29
N TYR A 90 -1.57 16.11 -11.25
CA TYR A 90 -2.38 15.20 -12.07
C TYR A 90 -3.06 14.11 -11.24
N CYS A 91 -2.41 13.61 -10.18
CA CYS A 91 -3.00 12.58 -9.32
C CYS A 91 -4.30 13.07 -8.65
N MET A 92 -4.35 14.33 -8.20
CA MET A 92 -5.56 14.88 -7.59
C MET A 92 -6.66 15.13 -8.63
N THR A 93 -6.30 15.55 -9.85
CA THR A 93 -7.26 15.78 -10.94
C THR A 93 -7.99 14.48 -11.29
N VAL A 94 -7.25 13.41 -11.62
CA VAL A 94 -7.87 12.13 -12.00
C VAL A 94 -8.65 11.51 -10.84
N PHE A 95 -8.20 11.69 -9.60
CA PHE A 95 -8.93 11.20 -8.44
C PHE A 95 -10.31 11.85 -8.31
N LYS A 96 -10.43 13.16 -8.56
CA LYS A 96 -11.73 13.85 -8.49
C LYS A 96 -12.69 13.39 -9.58
N GLU A 97 -12.17 12.99 -10.74
CA GLU A 97 -12.98 12.48 -11.85
C GLU A 97 -13.55 11.08 -11.57
N ASN A 98 -12.83 10.25 -10.81
CA ASN A 98 -13.24 8.87 -10.54
C ASN A 98 -12.74 8.33 -9.19
N ALA A 99 -13.16 8.98 -8.09
CA ALA A 99 -12.67 8.65 -6.74
C ALA A 99 -12.97 7.19 -6.36
N ASP A 100 -14.18 6.71 -6.65
CA ASP A 100 -14.61 5.35 -6.34
C ASP A 100 -13.70 4.30 -6.95
N TYR A 101 -13.30 4.44 -8.22
CA TYR A 101 -12.37 3.52 -8.87
C TYR A 101 -11.03 3.47 -8.13
N TYR A 102 -10.45 4.65 -7.82
CA TYR A 102 -9.14 4.71 -7.19
C TYR A 102 -9.16 4.17 -5.75
N LEU A 103 -10.23 4.43 -5.00
CA LEU A 103 -10.40 3.90 -3.65
C LEU A 103 -10.60 2.38 -3.67
N LYS A 104 -11.46 1.85 -4.55
CA LYS A 104 -11.66 0.39 -4.69
C LYS A 104 -10.40 -0.33 -5.16
N ARG A 105 -9.61 0.30 -6.06
CA ARG A 105 -8.32 -0.26 -6.44
C ARG A 105 -7.36 -0.27 -5.26
N LEU A 106 -7.27 0.84 -4.51
CA LEU A 106 -6.36 0.95 -3.37
C LEU A 106 -6.73 0.01 -2.20
N SER A 107 -8.02 -0.36 -2.05
CA SER A 107 -8.47 -1.40 -1.10
C SER A 107 -8.23 -2.83 -1.59
N GLY A 108 -7.85 -3.00 -2.87
CA GLY A 108 -7.66 -4.32 -3.48
C GLY A 108 -8.95 -4.99 -3.98
N GLU A 109 -10.07 -4.25 -4.06
CA GLU A 109 -11.35 -4.73 -4.62
C GLU A 109 -11.32 -4.81 -6.15
N VAL A 110 -10.47 -4.01 -6.79
CA VAL A 110 -10.23 -4.06 -8.24
C VAL A 110 -8.93 -4.81 -8.51
N GLU A 111 -8.99 -5.81 -9.38
CA GLU A 111 -7.78 -6.50 -9.84
C GLU A 111 -6.85 -5.53 -10.56
N TYR A 112 -5.57 -5.56 -10.18
CA TYR A 112 -4.52 -4.76 -10.77
C TYR A 112 -3.29 -5.65 -10.92
N SER A 113 -2.75 -5.73 -12.14
CA SER A 113 -1.65 -6.64 -12.48
C SER A 113 -0.34 -6.33 -11.78
N GLY A 114 -0.25 -5.18 -11.11
CA GLY A 114 0.97 -4.72 -10.46
C GLY A 114 2.03 -4.25 -11.45
N VAL A 115 3.14 -3.75 -10.92
CA VAL A 115 4.33 -3.36 -11.69
C VAL A 115 5.09 -4.59 -12.25
N PHE A 116 4.80 -5.78 -11.72
CA PHE A 116 5.49 -7.04 -11.97
C PHE A 116 4.68 -8.01 -12.84
N SER A 117 3.86 -7.46 -13.75
CA SER A 117 2.90 -8.24 -14.57
C SER A 117 3.55 -9.23 -15.55
N ASP A 118 4.84 -9.07 -15.84
CA ASP A 118 5.54 -9.83 -16.88
C ASP A 118 6.16 -11.14 -16.35
N GLY A 119 5.66 -11.64 -15.22
CA GLY A 119 6.10 -12.91 -14.61
C GLY A 119 7.33 -12.80 -13.71
N HIS A 120 7.87 -11.60 -13.49
CA HIS A 120 8.95 -11.33 -12.55
C HIS A 120 8.38 -10.79 -11.24
N GLY A 121 8.18 -11.63 -10.23
CA GLY A 121 7.75 -11.19 -8.90
C GLY A 121 8.81 -10.36 -8.16
N CYS A 122 8.39 -9.63 -7.13
CA CYS A 122 9.28 -8.77 -6.33
C CYS A 122 10.45 -9.53 -5.65
N CYS A 123 10.26 -10.82 -5.36
CA CYS A 123 11.21 -11.66 -4.61
C CYS A 123 11.58 -12.95 -5.36
N SER A 124 11.40 -12.96 -6.69
CA SER A 124 11.71 -14.09 -7.58
C SER A 124 12.96 -13.84 -8.41
#